data_AF-A0A950STT6-F1
#
_entry.id   AF-A0A950STT6-F1
#
_cell.length_a   1.000
_cell.length_b   1.000
_cell.length_c   1.000
_cell.angle_alpha   90.00
_cell.angle_beta   90.00
_cell.angle_gamma   90.00
#
_symmetry.space_group_name_H-M   'P 1'
#
loop_
_entity.id
_entity.type
_entity.pdbx_description
1 polymer ?
#
loop_
_entity_poly.entity_id
_entity_poly.type
_entity_poly.pdbx_seq_one_letter_code
_entity_poly.pdbx_strand_id
1 'polypeptide(L)'
;PAATSEAFNDASPRAYDLPAIADDLGAAHHEARLETVAPDQKRVRLSSGTTLSYDALVLAIGARTRAGVPGALMFRDQRDVPAFHRLLEEADSGIVRRVVFAVPSGCSWPLPLYELALLSATHAQDTDEALEITIVTPEPEPLAVFGPRAASLVANLLNDLDVRFVPRTSGVRVGRDGALVTAFGPPIRADRVVAIPQLTAQRITGVPATWWGFVPTDPSGRTEGLVDVYAAGDMTAYPIKQGGLAAQQADRIAHSIVRGLGISTVAPPARRILLVRLLGGTRTLCLRTELDEFGRATAATIEHVEAGNVARSAKVYGQYLTPYLERIPPSMTRPLSPA
;
A
#
# COMPACT_ATOMS: atom_id res chain seq x y z
N PRO A 1 5.65 -2.11 2.75
CA PRO A 1 4.59 -2.43 1.76
C PRO A 1 4.37 -3.95 1.75
N ALA A 2 3.17 -4.42 1.35
CA ALA A 2 2.90 -5.85 1.25
C ALA A 2 3.80 -6.52 0.18
N ALA A 3 4.62 -7.49 0.61
CA ALA A 3 5.41 -8.34 -0.27
C ALA A 3 4.65 -9.65 -0.51
N THR A 4 3.68 -9.58 -1.41
CA THR A 4 2.86 -10.71 -1.87
C THR A 4 3.66 -11.89 -2.40
N SER A 5 4.82 -11.67 -3.00
CA SER A 5 5.68 -12.74 -3.52
C SER A 5 6.27 -13.64 -2.43
N GLU A 6 6.40 -13.16 -1.19
CA GLU A 6 6.84 -14.02 -0.07
C GLU A 6 5.85 -15.15 0.23
N ALA A 7 4.56 -14.94 -0.07
CA ALA A 7 3.55 -15.97 0.09
C ALA A 7 3.71 -17.14 -0.91
N PHE A 8 4.67 -17.02 -1.83
CA PHE A 8 5.01 -17.98 -2.86
C PHE A 8 6.51 -18.32 -2.83
N ASN A 9 7.13 -18.22 -1.65
CA ASN A 9 8.54 -18.56 -1.39
C ASN A 9 9.58 -17.72 -2.15
N ASP A 10 9.24 -16.50 -2.58
CA ASP A 10 10.19 -15.52 -3.11
C ASP A 10 10.91 -14.75 -1.97
N ALA A 11 11.90 -13.91 -2.33
CA ALA A 11 12.79 -13.21 -1.41
C ALA A 11 12.06 -12.47 -0.26
N SER A 12 12.55 -12.69 0.96
CA SER A 12 12.08 -12.04 2.20
C SER A 12 12.18 -10.51 2.13
N PRO A 13 11.37 -9.78 2.93
CA PRO A 13 11.35 -8.34 2.86
C PRO A 13 12.64 -7.81 3.49
N ARG A 14 13.17 -6.73 2.94
CA ARG A 14 14.31 -6.07 3.55
C ARG A 14 13.87 -5.43 4.87
N ALA A 15 14.51 -5.82 5.97
CA ALA A 15 14.45 -5.11 7.23
C ALA A 15 15.60 -4.08 7.27
N TYR A 16 15.39 -2.99 8.00
CA TYR A 16 16.37 -1.91 8.15
C TYR A 16 16.39 -1.45 9.60
N ASP A 17 17.59 -1.14 10.10
CA ASP A 17 17.80 -0.60 11.44
C ASP A 17 17.57 0.92 11.42
N LEU A 18 16.46 1.38 12.01
CA LEU A 18 16.08 2.80 12.02
C LEU A 18 17.08 3.67 12.81
N PRO A 19 17.53 3.30 14.02
CA PRO A 19 18.66 3.96 14.67
C PRO A 19 19.88 4.13 13.77
N ALA A 20 20.32 3.05 13.09
CA ALA A 20 21.50 3.14 12.21
C ALA A 20 21.29 4.08 11.02
N ILE A 21 20.08 4.10 10.44
CA ILE A 21 19.71 5.05 9.39
C ILE A 21 19.72 6.49 9.92
N ALA A 22 19.19 6.72 11.13
CA ALA A 22 19.18 8.04 11.74
C ALA A 22 20.61 8.53 11.97
N ASP A 23 21.49 7.68 12.51
CA ASP A 23 22.90 8.01 12.75
C ASP A 23 23.66 8.33 11.44
N ASP A 24 23.48 7.54 10.38
CA ASP A 24 24.08 7.78 9.05
C ASP A 24 23.62 9.12 8.44
N LEU A 25 22.39 9.54 8.73
CA LEU A 25 21.81 10.81 8.29
C LEU A 25 22.08 11.98 9.26
N GLY A 26 22.81 11.76 10.36
CA GLY A 26 23.09 12.77 11.37
C GLY A 26 21.84 13.22 12.15
N ALA A 27 20.84 12.36 12.28
CA ALA A 27 19.58 12.61 12.97
C ALA A 27 19.54 11.91 14.34
N ALA A 28 18.92 12.55 15.33
CA ALA A 28 18.63 11.90 16.60
C ALA A 28 17.40 10.98 16.47
N HIS A 29 17.50 9.76 16.99
CA HIS A 29 16.39 8.81 17.06
C HIS A 29 15.77 8.77 18.47
N HIS A 30 14.45 8.91 18.55
CA HIS A 30 13.69 8.83 19.80
C HIS A 30 12.57 7.81 19.67
N GLU A 31 12.64 6.71 20.41
CA GLU A 31 11.57 5.73 20.47
C GLU A 31 10.48 6.20 21.45
N ALA A 32 9.41 6.80 20.92
CA ALA A 32 8.28 7.27 21.70
C ALA A 32 6.99 7.35 20.87
N ARG A 33 5.83 7.39 21.55
CA ARG A 33 4.53 7.59 20.91
C ARG A 33 4.09 9.05 21.03
N LEU A 34 3.80 9.68 19.90
CA LEU A 34 3.16 10.99 19.82
C LEU A 34 1.70 10.92 20.29
N GLU A 35 1.28 11.84 21.16
CA GLU A 35 -0.12 11.96 21.60
C GLU A 35 -0.81 13.22 21.08
N THR A 36 -0.17 14.38 21.23
CA THR A 36 -0.78 15.66 20.91
C THR A 36 0.21 16.60 20.25
N VAL A 37 -0.30 17.43 19.35
CA VAL A 37 0.43 18.55 18.73
C VAL A 37 -0.22 19.83 19.24
N ALA A 38 0.58 20.76 19.76
CA ALA A 38 0.17 22.11 20.11
C ALA A 38 0.78 23.06 19.07
N PRO A 39 0.11 23.26 17.91
CA PRO A 39 0.71 23.94 16.77
C PRO A 39 1.10 25.39 17.07
N ASP A 40 0.26 26.12 17.79
CA ASP A 40 0.50 27.53 18.16
C ASP A 40 1.71 27.72 19.09
N GLN A 41 2.06 26.67 19.86
CA GLN A 41 3.21 26.67 20.76
C GLN A 41 4.43 26.01 20.14
N LYS A 42 4.30 25.44 18.94
CA LYS A 42 5.27 24.57 18.28
C LYS A 42 5.82 23.47 19.20
N ARG A 43 4.92 22.74 19.87
CA ARG A 43 5.27 21.65 20.78
C ARG A 43 4.49 20.38 20.50
N VAL A 44 5.13 19.24 20.75
CA VAL A 44 4.50 17.92 20.76
C VAL A 44 4.56 17.31 22.14
N ARG A 45 3.50 16.63 22.57
CA ARG A 45 3.47 15.84 23.80
C ARG A 45 3.52 14.36 23.45
N LEU A 46 4.44 13.66 24.08
CA LEU A 46 4.60 12.22 24.01
C LEU A 46 3.74 11.53 25.06
N SER A 47 3.50 10.23 24.91
CA SER A 47 2.72 9.42 25.85
C SER A 47 3.32 9.33 27.24
N SER A 48 4.62 9.58 27.38
CA SER A 48 5.29 9.68 28.68
C SER A 48 4.94 10.98 29.43
N GLY A 49 4.26 11.93 28.79
CA GLY A 49 4.07 13.30 29.27
C GLY A 49 5.22 14.25 28.88
N THR A 50 6.35 13.72 28.40
CA THR A 50 7.45 14.53 27.88
C THR A 50 6.98 15.42 26.74
N THR A 51 7.46 16.66 26.71
CA THR A 51 7.10 17.62 25.66
C THR A 51 8.36 18.08 24.93
N LEU A 52 8.33 18.06 23.60
CA LEU A 52 9.43 18.49 22.72
C LEU A 52 8.99 19.71 21.91
N SER A 53 9.90 20.65 21.66
CA SER A 53 9.70 21.77 20.75
C SER A 53 10.12 21.40 19.32
N TYR A 54 9.54 22.07 18.33
CA TYR A 54 9.94 21.93 16.93
C TYR A 54 9.92 23.28 16.21
N ASP A 55 10.68 23.42 15.13
CA ASP A 55 10.53 24.55 14.21
C ASP A 55 9.60 24.18 13.05
N ALA A 56 9.77 22.96 12.53
CA ALA A 56 8.91 22.28 11.58
C ALA A 56 8.64 20.84 12.05
N LEU A 57 7.40 20.36 11.88
CA LEU A 57 6.97 19.02 12.25
C LEU A 57 6.48 18.26 11.03
N VAL A 58 7.06 17.08 10.75
CA VAL A 58 6.58 16.18 9.71
C VAL A 58 5.92 14.97 10.36
N LEU A 59 4.63 14.77 10.09
CA LEU A 59 3.86 13.62 10.55
C LEU A 59 3.90 12.53 9.46
N ALA A 60 4.45 11.37 9.78
CA ALA A 60 4.57 10.24 8.86
C ALA A 60 4.27 8.88 9.53
N ILE A 61 3.28 8.86 10.43
CA ILE A 61 2.98 7.68 11.27
C ILE A 61 2.15 6.59 10.58
N GLY A 62 1.89 6.74 9.28
CA GLY A 62 1.11 5.79 8.48
C GLY A 62 -0.36 5.66 8.90
N ALA A 63 -0.98 4.56 8.47
CA ALA A 63 -2.37 4.25 8.78
C ALA A 63 -2.48 2.95 9.60
N ARG A 64 -3.66 2.73 10.17
CA ARG A 64 -4.06 1.50 10.86
C ARG A 64 -4.93 0.65 9.94
N THR A 65 -4.69 -0.66 9.97
CA THR A 65 -5.49 -1.64 9.25
C THR A 65 -6.75 -2.01 10.05
N ARG A 66 -7.85 -2.24 9.34
CA ARG A 66 -9.08 -2.84 9.83
C ARG A 66 -9.51 -3.95 8.89
N ALA A 67 -10.21 -4.95 9.40
CA ALA A 67 -10.78 -6.01 8.58
C ALA A 67 -11.70 -5.41 7.52
N GLY A 68 -11.36 -5.59 6.24
CA GLY A 68 -12.16 -5.06 5.13
C GLY A 68 -13.40 -5.91 4.83
N VAL A 69 -13.27 -7.23 4.98
CA VAL A 69 -14.38 -8.20 4.83
C VAL A 69 -14.38 -9.13 6.05
N PRO A 70 -15.25 -8.90 7.06
CA PRO A 70 -15.37 -9.76 8.22
C PRO A 70 -15.54 -11.24 7.85
N GLY A 71 -14.74 -12.11 8.47
CA GLY A 71 -14.73 -13.56 8.23
C GLY A 71 -13.82 -14.02 7.08
N ALA A 72 -13.25 -13.10 6.29
CA ALA A 72 -12.26 -13.45 5.27
C ALA A 72 -10.87 -13.66 5.90
N LEU A 73 -10.03 -14.44 5.23
CA LEU A 73 -8.60 -14.43 5.46
C LEU A 73 -8.06 -13.05 5.06
N MET A 74 -7.66 -12.26 6.05
CA MET A 74 -7.12 -10.93 5.81
C MET A 74 -5.62 -11.02 5.54
N PHE A 75 -5.18 -10.57 4.37
CA PHE A 75 -3.76 -10.42 4.04
C PHE A 75 -3.36 -8.94 4.16
N ARG A 76 -2.71 -8.58 5.26
CA ARG A 76 -2.23 -7.20 5.50
C ARG A 76 -0.87 -6.97 4.85
N ASP A 77 0.05 -7.89 5.14
CA ASP A 77 1.45 -7.86 4.72
C ASP A 77 2.12 -9.19 5.10
N GLN A 78 3.45 -9.21 5.21
CA GLN A 78 4.27 -10.41 5.45
C GLN A 78 3.89 -11.16 6.73
N ARG A 79 3.26 -10.50 7.69
CA ARG A 79 2.79 -11.14 8.93
C ARG A 79 1.70 -12.19 8.68
N ASP A 80 0.99 -12.09 7.55
CA ASP A 80 -0.11 -13.01 7.19
C ASP A 80 0.32 -14.09 6.18
N VAL A 81 1.60 -14.13 5.79
CA VAL A 81 2.16 -15.17 4.90
C VAL A 81 1.89 -16.59 5.42
N PRO A 82 2.08 -16.92 6.71
CA PRO A 82 1.80 -18.28 7.20
C PRO A 82 0.32 -18.69 7.05
N ALA A 83 -0.61 -17.75 7.15
CA ALA A 83 -2.03 -18.04 6.94
C ALA A 83 -2.33 -18.28 5.46
N PHE A 84 -1.68 -17.54 4.57
CA PHE A 84 -1.81 -17.72 3.13
C PHE A 84 -1.16 -19.02 2.64
N HIS A 85 -0.01 -19.42 3.19
CA HIS A 85 0.61 -20.72 2.88
C HIS A 85 -0.33 -21.88 3.19
N ARG A 86 -1.02 -21.85 4.35
CA ARG A 86 -2.03 -22.87 4.67
C ARG A 86 -3.17 -22.91 3.66
N LEU A 87 -3.59 -21.76 3.12
CA LEU A 87 -4.58 -21.70 2.05
C LEU A 87 -4.08 -22.38 0.78
N LEU A 88 -2.82 -22.18 0.40
CA LEU A 88 -2.21 -22.85 -0.76
C LEU A 88 -2.10 -24.36 -0.51
N GLU A 89 -1.67 -24.81 0.67
CA GLU A 89 -1.63 -26.23 1.03
C GLU A 89 -3.03 -26.90 0.99
N GLU A 90 -4.06 -26.18 1.44
CA GLU A 90 -5.46 -26.63 1.32
C GLU A 90 -5.93 -26.70 -0.15
N ALA A 91 -5.43 -25.81 -1.00
CA ALA A 91 -5.70 -25.84 -2.44
C ALA A 91 -4.98 -27.01 -3.12
N ASP A 92 -3.69 -27.20 -2.83
CA ASP A 92 -2.85 -28.29 -3.35
C ASP A 92 -3.33 -29.68 -2.92
N SER A 93 -4.03 -29.79 -1.80
CA SER A 93 -4.67 -31.03 -1.34
C SER A 93 -6.10 -31.21 -1.88
N GLY A 94 -6.61 -30.26 -2.67
CA GLY A 94 -7.96 -30.27 -3.24
C GLY A 94 -9.09 -30.04 -2.23
N ILE A 95 -8.76 -29.65 -0.99
CA ILE A 95 -9.73 -29.28 0.07
C ILE A 95 -10.41 -27.96 -0.28
N VAL A 96 -9.65 -27.02 -0.82
CA VAL A 96 -10.12 -25.73 -1.32
C VAL A 96 -10.05 -25.74 -2.83
N ARG A 97 -11.19 -25.54 -3.50
CA ARG A 97 -11.27 -25.50 -4.97
C ARG A 97 -11.74 -24.17 -5.50
N ARG A 98 -12.32 -23.32 -4.65
CA ARG A 98 -12.82 -21.99 -5.01
C ARG A 98 -12.32 -20.92 -4.04
N VAL A 99 -11.52 -20.00 -4.56
CA VAL A 99 -10.98 -18.87 -3.79
C VAL A 99 -11.50 -17.56 -4.36
N VAL A 100 -12.14 -16.77 -3.50
CA VAL A 100 -12.57 -15.42 -3.84
C VAL A 100 -11.64 -14.40 -3.22
N PHE A 101 -11.00 -13.59 -4.04
CA PHE A 101 -10.21 -12.43 -3.66
C PHE A 101 -11.12 -11.19 -3.68
N ALA A 102 -11.53 -10.72 -2.49
CA ALA A 102 -12.46 -9.62 -2.33
C ALA A 102 -11.77 -8.30 -1.94
N VAL A 103 -11.82 -7.31 -2.82
CA VAL A 103 -11.43 -5.92 -2.50
C VAL A 103 -12.57 -5.28 -1.68
N PRO A 104 -12.31 -4.83 -0.45
CA PRO A 104 -13.35 -4.16 0.33
C PRO A 104 -13.66 -2.77 -0.23
N SER A 105 -14.89 -2.29 -0.01
CA SER A 105 -15.24 -0.89 -0.35
C SER A 105 -14.30 0.09 0.33
N GLY A 106 -13.94 1.19 -0.32
CA GLY A 106 -13.02 2.18 0.26
C GLY A 106 -11.57 1.71 0.40
N CYS A 107 -11.21 0.55 -0.18
CA CYS A 107 -9.82 0.17 -0.35
C CYS A 107 -9.09 1.21 -1.21
N SER A 108 -8.01 1.76 -0.67
CA SER A 108 -7.20 2.77 -1.33
C SER A 108 -6.08 2.20 -2.20
N TRP A 109 -5.78 0.91 -2.06
CA TRP A 109 -4.68 0.27 -2.78
C TRP A 109 -4.92 -1.24 -2.98
N PRO A 110 -5.59 -1.65 -4.07
CA PRO A 110 -6.00 -3.04 -4.26
C PRO A 110 -4.91 -3.94 -4.88
N LEU A 111 -3.81 -3.37 -5.38
CA LEU A 111 -2.74 -4.09 -6.09
C LEU A 111 -2.31 -5.40 -5.40
N PRO A 112 -2.06 -5.45 -4.06
CA PRO A 112 -1.62 -6.68 -3.43
C PRO A 112 -2.61 -7.84 -3.59
N LEU A 113 -3.91 -7.55 -3.65
CA LEU A 113 -4.92 -8.59 -3.83
C LEU A 113 -4.91 -9.15 -5.26
N TYR A 114 -4.67 -8.30 -6.27
CA TYR A 114 -4.48 -8.76 -7.65
C TYR A 114 -3.21 -9.60 -7.78
N GLU A 115 -2.10 -9.19 -7.15
CA GLU A 115 -0.87 -9.99 -7.13
C GLU A 115 -1.11 -11.38 -6.52
N LEU A 116 -1.79 -11.46 -5.36
CA LEU A 116 -2.09 -12.76 -4.73
C LEU A 116 -2.96 -13.65 -5.64
N ALA A 117 -3.99 -13.08 -6.28
CA ALA A 117 -4.86 -13.84 -7.17
C ALA A 117 -4.10 -14.38 -8.40
N LEU A 118 -3.28 -13.55 -9.04
CA LEU A 118 -2.49 -13.94 -10.20
C LEU A 118 -1.41 -14.96 -9.86
N LEU A 119 -0.74 -14.80 -8.72
CA LEU A 119 0.26 -15.76 -8.23
C LEU A 119 -0.39 -17.08 -7.83
N SER A 120 -1.56 -17.07 -7.18
CA SER A 120 -2.33 -18.29 -6.88
C SER A 120 -2.77 -19.02 -8.15
N ALA A 121 -3.19 -18.28 -9.19
CA ALA A 121 -3.55 -18.88 -10.48
C ALA A 121 -2.34 -19.52 -11.17
N THR A 122 -1.20 -18.82 -11.15
CA THR A 122 0.06 -19.33 -11.70
C THR A 122 0.50 -20.60 -10.95
N HIS A 123 0.47 -20.58 -9.61
CA HIS A 123 0.80 -21.74 -8.78
C HIS A 123 -0.08 -22.95 -9.10
N ALA A 124 -1.41 -22.76 -9.20
CA ALA A 124 -2.33 -23.85 -9.52
C ALA A 124 -2.09 -24.46 -10.91
N GLN A 125 -1.73 -23.63 -11.90
CA GLN A 125 -1.33 -24.12 -13.23
C GLN A 125 -0.01 -24.92 -13.17
N ASP A 126 0.96 -24.46 -12.38
CA ASP A 126 2.26 -25.14 -12.22
C ASP A 126 2.12 -26.50 -11.50
N THR A 127 1.14 -26.63 -10.59
CA THR A 127 0.86 -27.87 -9.86
C THR A 127 -0.21 -28.76 -10.52
N ASP A 128 -0.77 -28.36 -11.66
CA ASP A 128 -1.89 -29.04 -12.36
C ASP A 128 -3.13 -29.26 -11.47
N GLU A 129 -3.38 -28.32 -10.54
CA GLU A 129 -4.49 -28.37 -9.60
C GLU A 129 -5.70 -27.55 -10.07
N ALA A 130 -6.90 -28.09 -9.87
CA ALA A 130 -8.14 -27.44 -10.26
C ALA A 130 -8.59 -26.40 -9.20
N LEU A 131 -8.09 -25.16 -9.34
CA LEU A 131 -8.43 -24.03 -8.46
C LEU A 131 -9.18 -22.93 -9.22
N GLU A 132 -10.47 -22.78 -8.95
CA GLU A 132 -11.27 -21.66 -9.45
C GLU A 132 -10.97 -20.38 -8.66
N ILE A 133 -10.50 -19.35 -9.34
CA ILE A 133 -10.16 -18.05 -8.73
C ILE A 133 -11.09 -16.96 -9.23
N THR A 134 -11.62 -16.16 -8.30
CA THR A 134 -12.44 -14.99 -8.63
C THR A 134 -11.95 -13.75 -7.92
N ILE A 135 -11.74 -12.65 -8.63
CA ILE A 135 -11.54 -11.31 -8.05
C ILE A 135 -12.87 -10.56 -8.03
N VAL A 136 -13.25 -10.05 -6.86
CA VAL A 136 -14.44 -9.22 -6.65
C VAL A 136 -14.00 -7.84 -6.21
N THR A 137 -14.33 -6.81 -6.98
CA THR A 137 -13.85 -5.44 -6.71
C THR A 137 -14.92 -4.37 -6.95
N PRO A 138 -14.96 -3.28 -6.15
CA PRO A 138 -15.78 -2.11 -6.45
C PRO A 138 -15.32 -1.38 -7.73
N GLU A 139 -14.11 -1.63 -8.20
CA GLU A 139 -13.58 -0.99 -9.41
C GLU A 139 -14.40 -1.38 -10.64
N PRO A 140 -14.57 -0.47 -11.62
CA PRO A 140 -15.25 -0.77 -12.87
C PRO A 140 -14.43 -1.65 -13.80
N GLU A 141 -13.11 -1.57 -13.70
CA GLU A 141 -12.10 -2.27 -14.50
C GLU A 141 -10.92 -2.61 -13.59
N PRO A 142 -10.12 -3.64 -13.90
CA PRO A 142 -9.04 -4.06 -13.01
C PRO A 142 -7.94 -2.99 -12.94
N LEU A 143 -7.57 -2.59 -11.72
CA LEU A 143 -6.56 -1.55 -11.46
C LEU A 143 -6.85 -0.24 -12.22
N ALA A 144 -8.12 0.18 -12.24
CA ALA A 144 -8.62 1.32 -13.02
C ALA A 144 -7.87 2.65 -12.78
N VAL A 145 -7.19 2.79 -11.63
CA VAL A 145 -6.35 3.95 -11.31
C VAL A 145 -5.25 4.21 -12.35
N PHE A 146 -4.79 3.17 -13.06
CA PHE A 146 -3.78 3.31 -14.13
C PHE A 146 -4.38 3.71 -15.49
N GLY A 147 -5.69 3.82 -15.59
CA GLY A 147 -6.42 4.19 -16.80
C GLY A 147 -6.73 3.01 -17.75
N PRO A 148 -7.56 3.24 -18.79
CA PRO A 148 -8.21 2.17 -19.56
C PRO A 148 -7.24 1.23 -20.27
N ARG A 149 -6.11 1.75 -20.78
CA ARG A 149 -5.13 0.94 -21.51
C ARG A 149 -4.44 -0.05 -20.57
N ALA A 150 -4.08 0.39 -19.36
CA ALA A 150 -3.47 -0.49 -18.36
C ALA A 150 -4.49 -1.50 -17.85
N ALA A 151 -5.72 -1.07 -17.59
CA ALA A 151 -6.80 -1.95 -17.18
C ALA A 151 -7.09 -3.05 -18.23
N SER A 152 -7.03 -2.72 -19.52
CA SER A 152 -7.17 -3.71 -20.60
C SER A 152 -6.07 -4.78 -20.59
N LEU A 153 -4.81 -4.39 -20.32
CA LEU A 153 -3.71 -5.35 -20.21
C LEU A 153 -3.89 -6.28 -19.01
N VAL A 154 -4.30 -5.73 -17.87
CA VAL A 154 -4.55 -6.52 -16.66
C VAL A 154 -5.76 -7.45 -16.86
N ALA A 155 -6.81 -7.00 -17.55
CA ALA A 155 -7.95 -7.84 -17.89
C ALA A 155 -7.55 -9.03 -18.79
N ASN A 156 -6.70 -8.80 -19.78
CA ASN A 156 -6.17 -9.89 -20.61
C ASN A 156 -5.35 -10.88 -19.78
N LEU A 157 -4.47 -10.39 -18.89
CA LEU A 157 -3.69 -11.24 -18.00
C LEU A 157 -4.59 -12.09 -17.07
N LEU A 158 -5.66 -11.51 -16.54
CA LEU A 158 -6.64 -12.26 -15.73
C LEU A 158 -7.31 -13.36 -16.56
N ASN A 159 -7.72 -13.06 -17.79
CA ASN A 159 -8.34 -14.04 -18.70
C ASN A 159 -7.37 -15.16 -19.10
N ASP A 160 -6.10 -14.83 -19.40
CA ASP A 160 -5.08 -15.79 -19.77
C ASP A 160 -4.79 -16.82 -18.65
N LEU A 161 -5.01 -16.41 -17.39
CA LEU A 161 -4.88 -17.25 -16.20
C LEU A 161 -6.21 -17.82 -15.69
N ASP A 162 -7.29 -17.69 -16.46
CA ASP A 162 -8.66 -18.12 -16.10
C ASP A 162 -9.15 -17.55 -14.74
N VAL A 163 -8.70 -16.34 -14.40
CA VAL A 163 -9.13 -15.63 -13.20
C VAL A 163 -10.41 -14.85 -13.52
N ARG A 164 -11.52 -15.27 -12.93
CA ARG A 164 -12.81 -14.60 -13.11
C ARG A 164 -12.79 -13.21 -12.47
N PHE A 165 -13.13 -12.19 -13.25
CA PHE A 165 -13.24 -10.81 -12.77
C PHE A 165 -14.71 -10.39 -12.55
N VAL A 166 -15.04 -9.90 -11.35
CA VAL A 166 -16.38 -9.40 -10.98
C VAL A 166 -16.28 -7.93 -10.58
N PRO A 167 -16.53 -7.00 -11.52
CA PRO A 167 -16.43 -5.56 -11.27
C PRO A 167 -17.62 -5.01 -10.49
N ARG A 168 -17.51 -3.76 -10.04
CA ARG A 168 -18.57 -2.95 -9.40
C ARG A 168 -19.28 -3.68 -8.25
N THR A 169 -18.59 -4.59 -7.58
CA THR A 169 -19.15 -5.47 -6.56
C THR A 169 -18.27 -5.43 -5.33
N SER A 170 -18.85 -5.19 -4.17
CA SER A 170 -18.13 -5.18 -2.90
C SER A 170 -18.59 -6.32 -2.00
N GLY A 171 -17.61 -7.03 -1.45
CA GLY A 171 -17.82 -7.97 -0.36
C GLY A 171 -18.16 -7.26 0.95
N VAL A 172 -19.14 -7.77 1.68
CA VAL A 172 -19.57 -7.24 2.98
C VAL A 172 -19.08 -8.12 4.12
N ARG A 173 -19.13 -9.44 3.95
CA ARG A 173 -18.68 -10.44 4.94
C ARG A 173 -18.64 -11.82 4.30
N VAL A 174 -18.06 -12.78 5.01
CA VAL A 174 -18.17 -14.21 4.69
C VAL A 174 -19.41 -14.79 5.38
N GLY A 175 -20.16 -15.61 4.64
CA GLY A 175 -21.31 -16.38 5.12
C GLY A 175 -20.90 -17.57 5.99
N ARG A 176 -21.86 -18.17 6.69
CA ARG A 176 -21.61 -19.40 7.48
C ARG A 176 -21.26 -20.59 6.58
N ASP A 177 -21.69 -20.53 5.32
CA ASP A 177 -21.44 -21.48 4.25
C ASP A 177 -20.14 -21.20 3.48
N GLY A 178 -19.34 -20.22 3.92
CA GLY A 178 -18.08 -19.84 3.27
C GLY A 178 -18.23 -18.86 2.09
N ALA A 179 -19.46 -18.62 1.61
CA ALA A 179 -19.70 -17.73 0.48
C ALA A 179 -19.42 -16.25 0.82
N LEU A 180 -18.94 -15.49 -0.16
CA LEU A 180 -18.84 -14.03 -0.04
C LEU A 180 -20.24 -13.41 -0.16
N VAL A 181 -20.71 -12.77 0.91
CA VAL A 181 -21.91 -11.94 0.86
C VAL A 181 -21.55 -10.59 0.24
N THR A 182 -22.26 -10.19 -0.80
CA THR A 182 -22.03 -8.91 -1.51
C THR A 182 -23.04 -7.85 -1.07
N ALA A 183 -22.70 -6.57 -1.27
CA ALA A 183 -23.52 -5.45 -0.79
C ALA A 183 -24.87 -5.31 -1.53
N PHE A 184 -24.88 -5.53 -2.84
CA PHE A 184 -26.04 -5.26 -3.71
C PHE A 184 -26.20 -6.32 -4.82
N GLY A 185 -25.79 -7.56 -4.55
CA GLY A 185 -25.85 -8.67 -5.51
C GLY A 185 -26.05 -10.03 -4.84
N PRO A 186 -26.07 -11.12 -5.63
CA PRO A 186 -26.10 -12.46 -5.07
C PRO A 186 -24.79 -12.77 -4.31
N PRO A 187 -24.83 -13.70 -3.33
CA PRO A 187 -23.62 -14.21 -2.72
C PRO A 187 -22.79 -14.98 -3.76
N ILE A 188 -21.47 -14.90 -3.64
CA ILE A 188 -20.52 -15.61 -4.52
C ILE A 188 -19.99 -16.81 -3.75
N ARG A 189 -20.21 -18.02 -4.27
CA ARG A 189 -19.74 -19.25 -3.64
C ARG A 189 -18.22 -19.27 -3.58
N ALA A 190 -17.69 -19.66 -2.44
CA ALA A 190 -16.26 -19.80 -2.19
C ALA A 190 -16.06 -20.84 -1.10
N ASP A 191 -14.94 -21.56 -1.15
CA ASP A 191 -14.48 -22.38 -0.03
C ASP A 191 -13.61 -21.52 0.91
N ARG A 192 -12.93 -20.51 0.34
CA ARG A 192 -12.14 -19.50 1.04
C ARG A 192 -12.32 -18.12 0.42
N VAL A 193 -12.38 -17.10 1.27
CA VAL A 193 -12.35 -15.69 0.85
C VAL A 193 -11.08 -15.06 1.39
N VAL A 194 -10.29 -14.45 0.52
CA VAL A 194 -9.13 -13.63 0.86
C VAL A 194 -9.50 -12.16 0.66
N ALA A 195 -9.16 -11.31 1.62
CA ALA A 195 -9.36 -9.87 1.52
C ALA A 195 -8.12 -9.11 1.99
N ILE A 196 -7.97 -7.89 1.50
CA ILE A 196 -7.00 -6.93 2.03
C ILE A 196 -7.66 -6.01 3.06
N PRO A 197 -6.88 -5.38 3.97
CA PRO A 197 -7.45 -4.51 4.98
C PRO A 197 -8.00 -3.20 4.38
N GLN A 198 -8.97 -2.63 5.08
CA GLN A 198 -9.27 -1.20 4.96
C GLN A 198 -8.29 -0.39 5.81
N LEU A 199 -7.99 0.83 5.39
CA LEU A 199 -7.12 1.75 6.13
C LEU A 199 -7.92 2.84 6.83
N THR A 200 -7.52 3.15 8.05
CA THR A 200 -8.00 4.30 8.84
C THR A 200 -6.80 5.00 9.44
N ALA A 201 -6.79 6.32 9.52
CA ALA A 201 -5.69 7.03 10.17
C ALA A 201 -5.98 7.33 11.64
N GLN A 202 -4.92 7.43 12.42
CA GLN A 202 -5.02 7.76 13.84
C GLN A 202 -5.18 9.27 14.00
N ARG A 203 -6.29 9.71 14.63
CA ARG A 203 -6.44 11.12 15.00
C ARG A 203 -5.40 11.50 16.04
N ILE A 204 -4.81 12.67 15.85
CA ILE A 204 -3.86 13.28 16.79
C ILE A 204 -4.52 14.56 17.29
N THR A 205 -4.61 14.74 18.61
CA THR A 205 -5.19 15.96 19.18
C THR A 205 -4.37 17.17 18.73
N GLY A 206 -5.05 18.20 18.22
CA GLY A 206 -4.43 19.41 17.67
C GLY A 206 -4.01 19.32 16.20
N VAL A 207 -4.30 18.20 15.53
CA VAL A 207 -4.11 18.03 14.08
C VAL A 207 -5.48 17.84 13.42
N PRO A 208 -5.81 18.58 12.35
CA PRO A 208 -7.06 18.39 11.63
C PRO A 208 -7.11 17.00 10.99
N ALA A 209 -8.30 16.43 10.94
CA ALA A 209 -8.50 15.10 10.41
C ALA A 209 -9.91 14.96 9.80
N THR A 210 -9.99 14.18 8.74
CA THR A 210 -11.25 13.74 8.13
C THR A 210 -12.04 12.83 9.07
N TRP A 211 -13.25 12.43 8.65
CA TRP A 211 -14.07 11.46 9.38
C TRP A 211 -13.33 10.12 9.63
N TRP A 212 -12.51 9.69 8.68
CA TRP A 212 -11.70 8.46 8.76
C TRP A 212 -10.32 8.67 9.41
N GLY A 213 -10.07 9.86 9.96
CA GLY A 213 -8.86 10.19 10.70
C GLY A 213 -7.68 10.63 9.84
N PHE A 214 -7.83 10.71 8.51
CA PHE A 214 -6.75 11.13 7.60
C PHE A 214 -6.51 12.63 7.67
N VAL A 215 -5.25 13.05 7.58
CA VAL A 215 -4.83 14.45 7.69
C VAL A 215 -4.89 15.13 6.32
N PRO A 216 -5.73 16.17 6.12
CA PRO A 216 -5.75 16.92 4.87
C PRO A 216 -4.49 17.79 4.74
N THR A 217 -3.94 17.83 3.52
CA THR A 217 -2.70 18.55 3.21
C THR A 217 -2.83 19.32 1.91
N ASP A 218 -2.23 20.51 1.86
CA ASP A 218 -2.07 21.26 0.61
C ASP A 218 -1.06 20.58 -0.35
N PRO A 219 -0.93 21.04 -1.61
CA PRO A 219 0.00 20.43 -2.57
C PRO A 219 1.48 20.47 -2.16
N SER A 220 1.87 21.28 -1.17
CA SER A 220 3.23 21.35 -0.62
C SER A 220 3.48 20.31 0.48
N GLY A 221 2.42 19.58 0.90
CA GLY A 221 2.43 18.61 1.99
C GLY A 221 2.15 19.22 3.37
N ARG A 222 1.86 20.53 3.43
CA ARG A 222 1.55 21.20 4.69
C ARG A 222 0.12 20.86 5.11
N THR A 223 -0.06 20.59 6.39
CA THR A 223 -1.36 20.27 6.98
C THR A 223 -2.26 21.49 6.89
N GLU A 224 -3.48 21.30 6.35
CA GLU A 224 -4.41 22.41 6.14
C GLU A 224 -4.71 23.16 7.45
N GLY A 225 -4.68 24.49 7.41
CA GLY A 225 -4.94 25.32 8.59
C GLY A 225 -3.80 25.37 9.62
N LEU A 226 -2.71 24.64 9.43
CA LEU A 226 -1.54 24.67 10.31
C LEU A 226 -0.33 25.32 9.63
N VAL A 227 0.53 25.95 10.44
CA VAL A 227 1.81 26.53 10.03
C VAL A 227 2.92 25.61 10.50
N ASP A 228 3.90 25.35 9.63
CA ASP A 228 5.07 24.50 9.90
C ASP A 228 4.76 23.05 10.35
N VAL A 229 3.54 22.57 10.10
CA VAL A 229 3.15 21.17 10.32
C VAL A 229 2.81 20.53 8.98
N TYR A 230 3.46 19.42 8.66
CA TYR A 230 3.37 18.70 7.39
C TYR A 230 2.93 17.25 7.64
N ALA A 231 2.37 16.59 6.63
CA ALA A 231 2.03 15.18 6.72
C ALA A 231 2.35 14.43 5.41
N ALA A 232 2.86 13.21 5.54
CA ALA A 232 3.25 12.35 4.41
C ALA A 232 2.78 10.91 4.57
N GLY A 233 2.66 10.22 3.44
CA GLY A 233 2.32 8.81 3.35
C GLY A 233 0.87 8.52 3.72
N ASP A 234 0.65 7.32 4.25
CA ASP A 234 -0.69 6.75 4.34
C ASP A 234 -1.63 7.50 5.30
N MET A 235 -1.08 8.30 6.21
CA MET A 235 -1.88 9.12 7.12
C MET A 235 -2.56 10.32 6.47
N THR A 236 -2.07 10.75 5.31
CA THR A 236 -2.61 11.92 4.59
C THR A 236 -4.00 11.62 4.04
N ALA A 237 -4.78 12.64 3.66
CA ALA A 237 -6.07 12.46 2.99
C ALA A 237 -5.93 12.10 1.49
N TYR A 238 -4.70 12.02 0.97
CA TYR A 238 -4.47 11.63 -0.42
C TYR A 238 -5.01 10.21 -0.67
N PRO A 239 -5.79 9.97 -1.74
CA PRO A 239 -6.64 8.78 -1.84
C PRO A 239 -5.89 7.47 -2.08
N ILE A 240 -4.65 7.51 -2.57
CA ILE A 240 -3.86 6.33 -2.90
C ILE A 240 -2.75 6.15 -1.86
N LYS A 241 -2.72 4.96 -1.23
CA LYS A 241 -1.83 4.61 -0.11
C LYS A 241 -0.69 3.74 -0.60
N GLN A 242 0.33 4.36 -1.19
CA GLN A 242 1.45 3.67 -1.83
C GLN A 242 2.79 4.33 -1.48
N GLY A 243 3.81 3.51 -1.18
CA GLY A 243 5.08 3.99 -0.65
C GLY A 243 5.88 4.91 -1.57
N GLY A 244 5.82 4.73 -2.89
CA GLY A 244 6.47 5.62 -3.85
C GLY A 244 5.83 7.01 -3.90
N LEU A 245 4.50 7.09 -3.73
CA LEU A 245 3.80 8.36 -3.55
C LEU A 245 4.13 9.00 -2.20
N ALA A 246 4.29 8.20 -1.14
CA ALA A 246 4.75 8.68 0.16
C ALA A 246 6.15 9.29 0.09
N ALA A 247 7.07 8.66 -0.65
CA ALA A 247 8.40 9.21 -0.90
C ALA A 247 8.32 10.56 -1.65
N GLN A 248 7.52 10.64 -2.71
CA GLN A 248 7.31 11.91 -3.43
C GLN A 248 6.70 13.02 -2.56
N GLN A 249 5.81 12.66 -1.63
CA GLN A 249 5.29 13.61 -0.64
C GLN A 249 6.38 14.09 0.31
N ALA A 250 7.24 13.18 0.80
CA ALA A 250 8.38 13.55 1.65
C ALA A 250 9.36 14.50 0.93
N ASP A 251 9.66 14.23 -0.35
CA ASP A 251 10.53 15.06 -1.17
C ASP A 251 9.98 16.49 -1.33
N ARG A 252 8.65 16.62 -1.51
CA ARG A 252 7.97 17.93 -1.56
C ARG A 252 8.02 18.66 -0.22
N ILE A 253 7.81 17.96 0.88
CA ILE A 253 7.85 18.55 2.22
C ILE A 253 9.27 19.04 2.54
N ALA A 254 10.30 18.25 2.24
CA ALA A 254 11.69 18.64 2.42
C ALA A 254 12.00 19.92 1.62
N HIS A 255 11.56 19.98 0.35
CA HIS A 255 11.70 21.20 -0.46
C HIS A 255 10.97 22.40 0.16
N SER A 256 9.74 22.23 0.64
CA SER A 256 8.96 23.28 1.30
C SER A 256 9.67 23.84 2.54
N ILE A 257 10.24 22.96 3.37
CA ILE A 257 10.99 23.36 4.59
C ILE A 257 12.25 24.13 4.20
N VAL A 258 13.04 23.63 3.25
CA VAL A 258 14.28 24.29 2.79
C VAL A 258 13.99 25.66 2.19
N ARG A 259 12.91 25.80 1.41
CA ARG A 259 12.44 27.09 0.88
C ARG A 259 12.03 28.04 1.99
N GLY A 260 11.37 27.55 3.05
CA GLY A 260 11.01 28.33 4.23
C GLY A 260 12.22 28.91 4.97
N LEU A 261 13.38 28.24 4.88
CA LEU A 261 14.66 28.72 5.42
C LEU A 261 15.37 29.74 4.50
N GLY A 262 14.74 30.15 3.39
CA GLY A 262 15.31 31.10 2.42
C GLY A 262 16.33 30.48 1.47
N ILE A 263 16.50 29.15 1.47
CA ILE A 263 17.45 28.46 0.60
C ILE A 263 16.79 28.15 -0.75
N SER A 264 17.38 28.65 -1.84
CA SER A 264 16.90 28.36 -3.19
C SER A 264 17.28 26.94 -3.61
N THR A 265 16.29 26.13 -3.96
CA THR A 265 16.47 24.76 -4.48
C THR A 265 15.54 24.52 -5.65
N VAL A 266 15.86 23.52 -6.48
CA VAL A 266 14.99 23.09 -7.58
C VAL A 266 13.76 22.41 -6.99
N ALA A 267 12.57 22.87 -7.40
CA ALA A 267 11.32 22.27 -6.94
C ALA A 267 11.14 20.86 -7.52
N PRO A 268 10.72 19.86 -6.70
CA PRO A 268 10.32 18.57 -7.22
C PRO A 268 9.10 18.72 -8.15
N PRO A 269 8.89 17.79 -9.09
CA PRO A 269 7.76 17.84 -10.01
C PRO A 269 6.42 17.94 -9.26
N ALA A 270 5.52 18.78 -9.76
CA ALA A 270 4.18 18.91 -9.19
C ALA A 270 3.30 17.67 -9.44
N ARG A 271 3.59 16.91 -10.49
CA ARG A 271 2.92 15.66 -10.85
C ARG A 271 3.36 14.53 -9.94
N ARG A 272 2.42 13.64 -9.59
CA ARG A 272 2.69 12.44 -8.81
C ARG A 272 2.76 11.25 -9.74
N ILE A 273 3.84 10.48 -9.70
CA ILE A 273 4.01 9.28 -10.53
C ILE A 273 3.65 8.05 -9.72
N LEU A 274 2.63 7.33 -10.14
CA LEU A 274 2.33 6.01 -9.62
C LEU A 274 2.99 4.96 -10.52
N LEU A 275 3.96 4.24 -9.95
CA LEU A 275 4.73 3.21 -10.64
C LEU A 275 4.70 1.92 -9.83
N VAL A 276 4.34 0.81 -10.48
CA VAL A 276 4.26 -0.51 -9.85
C VAL A 276 4.73 -1.61 -10.79
N ARG A 277 5.12 -2.73 -10.18
CA ARG A 277 5.31 -4.02 -10.84
C ARG A 277 4.17 -4.91 -10.37
N LEU A 278 3.35 -5.38 -11.30
CA LEU A 278 2.31 -6.37 -11.06
C LEU A 278 2.93 -7.76 -11.27
N LEU A 279 2.85 -8.57 -10.21
CA LEU A 279 3.39 -9.93 -10.17
C LEU A 279 2.32 -10.94 -10.57
N GLY A 280 2.77 -12.05 -11.16
CA GLY A 280 1.93 -13.16 -11.66
C GLY A 280 1.89 -13.24 -13.19
N GLY A 281 1.60 -14.45 -13.70
CA GLY A 281 1.71 -14.80 -15.12
C GLY A 281 3.16 -14.98 -15.60
N THR A 282 3.33 -15.21 -16.90
CA THR A 282 4.64 -15.54 -17.51
C THR A 282 5.64 -14.37 -17.53
N ARG A 283 5.17 -13.12 -17.39
CA ARG A 283 6.00 -11.91 -17.38
C ARG A 283 5.43 -10.87 -16.40
N THR A 284 6.32 -10.21 -15.65
CA THR A 284 5.96 -9.06 -14.80
C THR A 284 5.49 -7.88 -15.66
N LEU A 285 4.33 -7.30 -15.33
CA LEU A 285 3.86 -6.06 -15.95
C LEU A 285 4.29 -4.84 -15.13
N CYS A 286 4.90 -3.84 -15.77
CA CYS A 286 5.17 -2.55 -15.17
C CYS A 286 4.04 -1.58 -15.54
N LEU A 287 3.36 -1.02 -14.54
CA LEU A 287 2.29 -0.04 -14.76
C LEU A 287 2.73 1.32 -14.23
N ARG A 288 2.57 2.36 -15.06
CA ARG A 288 2.92 3.74 -14.76
C ARG A 288 1.73 4.65 -15.09
N THR A 289 1.45 5.62 -14.23
CA THR A 289 0.49 6.70 -14.53
C THR A 289 0.86 7.98 -13.80
N GLU A 290 0.51 9.12 -14.37
CA GLU A 290 0.63 10.42 -13.71
C GLU A 290 -0.69 10.79 -13.04
N LEU A 291 -0.60 11.29 -11.81
CA LEU A 291 -1.74 11.64 -10.97
C LEU A 291 -1.74 13.12 -10.61
N ASP A 292 -2.93 13.70 -10.53
CA ASP A 292 -3.16 15.04 -9.98
C ASP A 292 -3.12 15.04 -8.43
N GLU A 293 -3.56 16.15 -7.83
CA GLU A 293 -3.70 16.30 -6.37
C GLU A 293 -4.86 15.52 -5.74
N PHE A 294 -5.80 15.06 -6.56
CA PHE A 294 -6.94 14.24 -6.16
C PHE A 294 -6.73 12.76 -6.48
N GLY A 295 -5.52 12.36 -6.88
CA GLY A 295 -5.20 10.97 -7.23
C GLY A 295 -5.90 10.46 -8.49
N ARG A 296 -6.35 11.36 -9.38
CA ARG A 296 -6.93 11.00 -10.68
C ARG A 296 -5.83 10.98 -11.73
N ALA A 297 -5.90 10.01 -12.64
CA ALA A 297 -4.97 9.90 -13.74
C ALA A 297 -5.12 11.11 -14.69
N THR A 298 -4.04 11.84 -14.94
CA THR A 298 -3.99 13.00 -15.84
C THR A 298 -3.32 12.69 -17.17
N ALA A 299 -2.38 11.74 -17.17
CA ALA A 299 -1.78 11.17 -18.36
C ALA A 299 -1.45 9.70 -18.09
N ALA A 300 -2.13 8.80 -18.80
CA ALA A 300 -1.86 7.36 -18.73
C ALA A 300 -0.87 6.99 -19.83
N THR A 301 0.43 7.09 -19.54
CA THR A 301 1.48 6.53 -20.39
C THR A 301 1.83 5.13 -19.94
N ILE A 302 1.53 4.15 -20.78
CA ILE A 302 2.11 2.81 -20.64
C ILE A 302 3.54 2.89 -21.16
N GLU A 303 4.49 2.88 -20.25
CA GLU A 303 5.84 2.49 -20.59
C GLU A 303 5.95 0.99 -20.36
N HIS A 304 6.07 0.22 -21.45
CA HIS A 304 6.72 -1.08 -21.36
C HIS A 304 8.17 -0.78 -20.98
N VAL A 305 8.47 -0.66 -19.69
CA VAL A 305 9.85 -0.53 -19.27
C VAL A 305 10.43 -1.94 -19.36
N GLU A 306 11.17 -2.21 -20.43
CA GLU A 306 12.07 -3.36 -20.48
C GLU A 306 12.91 -3.34 -19.19
N ALA A 307 13.08 -4.52 -18.59
CA ALA A 307 13.62 -4.76 -17.25
C ALA A 307 15.04 -4.22 -16.97
N GLY A 308 15.62 -3.42 -17.87
CA GLY A 308 16.95 -2.84 -17.77
C GLY A 308 17.08 -1.62 -16.86
N ASN A 309 16.01 -0.81 -16.66
CA ASN A 309 16.16 0.50 -16.01
C ASN A 309 15.29 0.75 -14.77
N VAL A 310 14.46 -0.23 -14.39
CA VAL A 310 13.73 -0.21 -13.11
C VAL A 310 14.54 -1.05 -12.13
N ALA A 311 14.98 -0.44 -11.02
CA ALA A 311 15.67 -1.10 -9.92
C ALA A 311 15.10 -2.51 -9.68
N ARG A 312 15.93 -3.55 -9.90
CA ARG A 312 15.51 -4.93 -10.15
C ARG A 312 14.70 -5.59 -9.02
N SER A 313 14.55 -4.96 -7.85
CA SER A 313 13.89 -5.53 -6.66
C SER A 313 13.01 -4.57 -5.85
N ALA A 314 12.92 -3.28 -6.18
CA ALA A 314 12.25 -2.31 -5.30
C ALA A 314 10.72 -2.30 -5.47
N LYS A 315 9.96 -2.56 -4.40
CA LYS A 315 8.49 -2.30 -4.35
C LYS A 315 8.15 -0.82 -4.10
N VAL A 316 9.14 0.00 -3.75
CA VAL A 316 8.99 1.45 -3.51
C VAL A 316 10.00 2.19 -4.37
N TYR A 317 9.50 3.14 -5.17
CA TYR A 317 10.29 4.00 -6.03
C TYR A 317 10.25 5.43 -5.48
N GLY A 318 11.37 5.89 -4.93
CA GLY A 318 11.57 7.25 -4.45
C GLY A 318 12.90 7.81 -4.97
N GLN A 319 12.91 9.09 -5.33
CA GLN A 319 14.08 9.73 -5.92
C GLN A 319 15.30 9.68 -5.00
N TYR A 320 15.09 9.91 -3.70
CA TYR A 320 16.15 9.88 -2.69
C TYR A 320 16.15 8.58 -1.87
N LEU A 321 14.96 8.08 -1.53
CA LEU A 321 14.81 6.91 -0.66
C LEU A 321 15.35 5.63 -1.30
N THR A 322 15.02 5.35 -2.57
CA THR A 322 15.41 4.08 -3.20
C THR A 322 16.93 3.94 -3.35
N PRO A 323 17.67 4.92 -3.92
CA PRO A 323 19.13 4.84 -4.01
C PRO A 323 19.80 4.72 -2.64
N TYR A 324 19.25 5.39 -1.61
CA TYR A 324 19.76 5.30 -0.25
C TYR A 324 19.63 3.88 0.32
N LEU A 325 18.44 3.28 0.22
CA LEU A 325 18.15 1.93 0.72
C LEU A 325 18.87 0.80 -0.04
N GLU A 326 19.34 1.07 -1.25
CA GLU A 326 20.16 0.14 -2.05
C GLU A 326 21.65 0.17 -1.64
N ARG A 327 22.12 1.28 -1.08
CA ARG A 327 23.50 1.44 -0.62
C ARG A 327 23.74 0.81 0.75
N ILE A 328 22.73 0.78 1.61
CA ILE A 328 22.84 0.24 2.97
C ILE A 328 22.44 -1.24 3.03
N PRO A 329 23.15 -2.08 3.80
CA PRO A 329 22.81 -3.48 3.94
C PRO A 329 21.47 -3.63 4.71
N PRO A 330 20.55 -4.50 4.27
CA PRO A 330 19.37 -4.82 5.06
C PRO A 330 19.79 -5.53 6.37
N SER A 331 19.07 -5.28 7.46
CA SER A 331 19.29 -5.96 8.72
C SER A 331 18.94 -7.45 8.60
N MET A 332 19.82 -8.33 9.09
CA MET A 332 19.61 -9.79 9.06
C MET A 332 18.61 -10.28 10.12
N THR A 333 17.90 -9.37 10.79
CA THR A 333 16.99 -9.69 11.89
C THR A 333 15.66 -10.25 11.38
N ARG A 334 15.49 -11.55 11.60
CA ARG A 334 14.25 -12.32 11.42
C ARG A 334 13.13 -11.66 12.24
N PRO A 335 11.91 -11.44 11.69
CA PRO A 335 10.85 -10.78 12.44
C PRO A 335 10.51 -11.59 13.70
N LEU A 336 10.49 -10.90 14.84
CA LEU A 336 10.02 -11.44 16.12
C LEU A 336 8.60 -11.98 15.95
N SER A 337 8.35 -13.17 16.51
CA SER A 337 7.00 -13.78 16.55
C SER A 337 6.01 -12.80 17.19
N PRO A 338 4.79 -12.67 16.65
CA PRO A 338 3.80 -11.78 17.25
C PRO A 338 3.27 -12.39 18.56
N ALA A 339 3.24 -11.57 19.62
CA ALA A 339 2.35 -11.74 20.75
C ALA A 339 0.92 -11.30 20.39
#